data_AF-A0A093F7F4-F1
#
_entry.id   AF-A0A093F7F4-F1
#
_cell.length_a   1.000
_cell.length_b   1.000
_cell.length_c   1.000
_cell.angle_alpha   90.00
_cell.angle_beta   90.00
_cell.angle_gamma   90.00
#
_symmetry.space_group_name_H-M   'P 1'
#
loop_
_entity.id
_entity.type
_entity.pdbx_description
1 polymer ?
#
loop_
_entity_poly.entity_id
_entity_poly.type
_entity_poly.pdbx_seq_one_letter_code
_entity_poly.pdbx_strand_id
1 'polypeptide(L)'
;MYGEILSPNYPQVYPNDVQESWEIEVPSGYGIHLYFTHMDLEPSQNCEYDFVKILSGGHVEGVLCGRKKPRAPGSSIVEEFHVPYNTLTMNFQSDFSNEERFTGFAAYYVAVDLDECMDFVEEPCSHYCNNYIGGYFCTCPPEYFLYEDNKTCGGK
;
A
#
# COMPACT_ATOMS: atom_id res chain seq x y z
N MET A 1 -3.23 -7.30 -9.05
CA MET A 1 -1.80 -7.00 -9.32
C MET A 1 -1.54 -5.52 -9.50
N TYR A 2 -2.46 -4.75 -10.07
CA TYR A 2 -2.38 -3.29 -10.11
C TYR A 2 -3.79 -2.71 -10.19
N GLY A 3 -3.92 -1.41 -9.95
CA GLY A 3 -5.18 -0.71 -10.17
C GLY A 3 -5.05 0.80 -10.03
N GLU A 4 -6.16 1.48 -10.33
CA GLU A 4 -6.30 2.93 -10.29
C GLU A 4 -7.46 3.27 -9.34
N ILE A 5 -7.30 4.36 -8.59
CA ILE A 5 -8.35 4.92 -7.76
C ILE A 5 -8.37 6.43 -7.95
N LEU A 6 -9.53 6.94 -8.34
CA LEU A 6 -9.77 8.34 -8.61
C LEU A 6 -10.83 8.87 -7.63
N SER A 7 -10.67 10.13 -7.21
CA SER A 7 -11.75 10.80 -6.47
C SER A 7 -13.01 10.93 -7.33
N PRO A 8 -14.20 11.02 -6.72
CA PRO A 8 -15.44 11.28 -7.46
C PRO A 8 -15.31 12.50 -8.37
N ASN A 9 -15.79 12.37 -9.60
CA ASN A 9 -15.79 13.42 -10.63
C ASN A 9 -14.41 13.86 -11.15
N TYR A 10 -13.31 13.19 -10.77
CA TYR A 10 -11.98 13.49 -11.29
C TYR A 10 -11.94 13.52 -12.84
N PRO A 11 -11.30 14.51 -13.50
CA PRO A 11 -10.45 15.57 -12.94
C PRO A 11 -11.20 16.88 -12.60
N GLN A 12 -12.53 16.85 -12.52
CA GLN A 12 -13.33 17.98 -12.07
C GLN A 12 -13.40 18.02 -10.53
N VAL A 13 -14.03 19.07 -10.01
CA VAL A 13 -14.19 19.28 -8.57
C VAL A 13 -15.01 18.15 -7.95
N TYR A 14 -14.56 17.60 -6.82
CA TYR A 14 -15.31 16.59 -6.08
C TYR A 14 -16.52 17.22 -5.36
N PRO A 15 -17.62 16.48 -5.16
CA PRO A 15 -18.77 16.98 -4.39
C PRO A 15 -18.48 17.10 -2.89
N ASN A 16 -19.22 17.96 -2.19
CA ASN A 16 -19.26 18.00 -0.72
C ASN A 16 -20.03 16.79 -0.17
N ASP A 17 -19.89 16.53 1.13
CA ASP A 17 -20.58 15.46 1.88
C ASP A 17 -20.38 14.04 1.30
N VAL A 18 -19.22 13.80 0.69
CA VAL A 18 -18.84 12.51 0.12
C VAL A 18 -18.19 11.63 1.17
N GLN A 19 -18.52 10.34 1.13
CA GLN A 19 -17.83 9.30 1.88
C GLN A 19 -17.63 8.07 0.99
N GLU A 20 -16.42 7.88 0.49
CA GLU A 20 -16.04 6.77 -0.38
C GLU A 20 -14.98 5.89 0.30
N SER A 21 -15.05 4.59 0.03
CA SER A 21 -14.11 3.60 0.57
C SER A 21 -13.75 2.58 -0.50
N TRP A 22 -12.45 2.31 -0.62
CA TRP A 22 -11.92 1.28 -1.50
C TRP A 22 -11.14 0.26 -0.69
N GLU A 23 -11.52 -1.00 -0.83
CA GLU A 23 -10.78 -2.14 -0.32
C GLU A 23 -9.90 -2.68 -1.44
N ILE A 24 -8.60 -2.63 -1.23
CA ILE A 24 -7.59 -3.15 -2.15
C ILE A 24 -7.11 -4.48 -1.60
N GLU A 25 -7.13 -5.50 -2.46
CA GLU A 25 -6.62 -6.84 -2.15
C GLU A 25 -5.69 -7.31 -3.25
N VAL A 26 -4.54 -7.83 -2.85
CA VAL A 26 -3.57 -8.53 -3.72
C VAL A 26 -3.36 -9.95 -3.19
N PRO A 27 -2.84 -10.89 -4.01
CA PRO A 27 -2.58 -12.25 -3.56
C PRO A 27 -1.65 -12.29 -2.32
N SER A 28 -1.77 -13.33 -1.51
CA SER A 28 -0.79 -13.60 -0.45
C SER A 28 0.62 -13.76 -1.03
N GLY A 29 1.64 -13.38 -0.24
CA GLY A 29 3.03 -13.28 -0.71
C GLY A 29 3.37 -11.92 -1.35
N TYR A 30 2.43 -10.98 -1.37
CA TYR A 30 2.64 -9.63 -1.89
C TYR A 30 2.27 -8.57 -0.85
N GLY A 31 3.04 -7.48 -0.83
CA GLY A 31 2.67 -6.19 -0.28
C GLY A 31 2.05 -5.27 -1.32
N ILE A 32 1.68 -4.07 -0.90
CA ILE A 32 1.07 -3.05 -1.76
C ILE A 32 1.95 -1.80 -1.77
N HIS A 33 2.34 -1.35 -2.96
CA HIS A 33 2.86 0.00 -3.18
C HIS A 33 1.73 0.86 -3.74
N LEU A 34 1.24 1.79 -2.92
CA LEU A 34 0.23 2.78 -3.27
C LEU A 34 0.92 4.12 -3.50
N TYR A 35 0.65 4.78 -4.62
CA TYR A 35 1.21 6.10 -4.90
C TYR A 35 0.19 7.04 -5.55
N PHE A 36 0.28 8.31 -5.17
CA PHE A 36 -0.53 9.39 -5.71
C PHE A 36 0.24 10.12 -6.79
N THR A 37 -0.42 10.41 -7.90
CA THR A 37 0.12 11.25 -8.98
C THR A 37 -0.49 12.64 -9.02
N HIS A 38 -1.66 12.79 -8.39
CA HIS A 38 -2.35 14.05 -8.23
C HIS A 38 -3.01 14.11 -6.85
N MET A 39 -2.90 15.26 -6.19
CA MET A 39 -3.59 15.51 -4.93
C MET A 39 -3.85 17.01 -4.76
N ASP A 40 -5.14 17.34 -4.68
CA ASP A 40 -5.70 18.68 -4.60
C ASP A 40 -7.01 18.60 -3.82
N LEU A 41 -6.90 18.56 -2.49
CA LEU A 41 -8.00 18.60 -1.53
C LEU A 41 -7.99 19.89 -0.72
N GLU A 42 -9.11 20.21 -0.08
CA GLU A 42 -9.17 21.30 0.89
C GLU A 42 -8.14 21.11 2.02
N PRO A 43 -7.27 22.10 2.29
CA PRO A 43 -6.32 22.01 3.38
C PRO A 43 -6.96 22.43 4.72
N SER A 44 -6.74 21.64 5.76
CA SER A 44 -7.12 22.01 7.13
C SER A 44 -6.11 21.50 8.16
N GLN A 45 -6.20 22.02 9.39
CA GLN A 45 -5.35 21.53 10.47
C GLN A 45 -5.62 20.04 10.69
N ASN A 46 -4.57 19.22 10.65
CA ASN A 46 -4.64 17.76 10.77
C ASN A 46 -5.59 17.06 9.76
N CYS A 47 -5.95 17.73 8.65
CA CYS A 47 -6.90 17.22 7.66
C CYS A 47 -8.27 16.86 8.27
N GLU A 48 -8.79 17.73 9.14
CA GLU A 48 -10.07 17.54 9.83
C GLU A 48 -11.32 17.78 8.95
N TYR A 49 -11.15 18.40 7.78
CA TYR A 49 -12.24 18.72 6.85
C TYR A 49 -12.28 17.63 5.76
N ASP A 50 -11.54 17.86 4.67
CA ASP A 50 -11.41 16.89 3.59
C ASP A 50 -10.13 16.08 3.72
N PHE A 51 -10.24 14.76 3.56
CA PHE A 51 -9.08 13.88 3.68
C PHE A 51 -9.18 12.60 2.86
N VAL A 52 -8.00 12.06 2.51
CA VAL A 52 -7.80 10.65 2.19
C VAL A 52 -7.07 9.99 3.35
N LYS A 53 -7.63 8.91 3.88
CA LYS A 53 -7.04 8.11 4.96
C LYS A 53 -6.69 6.73 4.45
N ILE A 54 -5.46 6.30 4.70
CA ILE A 54 -4.91 5.02 4.28
C ILE A 54 -4.76 4.15 5.53
N LEU A 55 -5.32 2.94 5.49
CA LEU A 55 -5.22 1.96 6.56
C LEU A 55 -4.68 0.63 6.02
N SER A 56 -3.78 0.01 6.77
CA SER A 56 -3.25 -1.32 6.45
C SER A 56 -2.97 -2.09 7.74
N GLY A 57 -3.21 -3.40 7.76
CA GLY A 57 -2.92 -4.24 8.93
C GLY A 57 -3.56 -3.80 10.27
N GLY A 58 -4.64 -3.01 10.23
CA GLY A 58 -5.27 -2.43 11.43
C GLY A 58 -4.65 -1.11 11.94
N HIS A 59 -3.66 -0.57 11.22
CA HIS A 59 -2.97 0.68 11.52
C HIS A 59 -3.34 1.77 10.51
N VAL A 60 -3.16 3.04 10.89
CA VAL A 60 -3.28 4.19 9.99
C VAL A 60 -1.89 4.48 9.41
N GLU A 61 -1.74 4.33 8.10
CA GLU A 61 -0.49 4.61 7.39
C GLU A 61 -0.33 6.11 7.13
N GLY A 62 -1.43 6.80 6.85
CA GLY A 62 -1.40 8.23 6.55
C GLY A 62 -2.79 8.85 6.44
N VAL A 63 -2.84 10.16 6.68
CA VAL A 63 -3.99 11.03 6.43
C VAL A 63 -3.50 12.19 5.57
N LEU A 64 -4.09 12.37 4.40
CA LEU A 64 -3.65 13.33 3.39
C LEU A 64 -4.74 14.34 3.05
N CYS A 65 -4.34 15.60 2.90
CA CYS A 65 -5.15 16.71 2.42
C CYS A 65 -4.25 17.80 1.81
N GLY A 66 -4.86 18.84 1.24
CA GLY A 66 -4.15 19.93 0.59
C GLY A 66 -3.57 19.57 -0.78
N ARG A 67 -2.98 20.57 -1.44
CA ARG A 67 -2.24 20.38 -2.70
C ARG A 67 -0.85 19.82 -2.44
N LYS A 68 -0.51 18.69 -3.06
CA LYS A 68 0.84 18.09 -3.00
C LYS A 68 1.62 18.35 -4.29
N LYS A 69 2.94 18.40 -4.18
CA LYS A 69 3.86 18.55 -5.32
C LYS A 69 4.81 17.37 -5.35
N PRO A 70 5.33 16.98 -6.53
CA PRO A 70 6.33 15.94 -6.61
C PRO A 70 7.57 16.28 -5.78
N ARG A 71 8.12 15.28 -5.07
CA ARG A 71 9.31 15.45 -4.22
C ARG A 71 10.60 15.54 -5.03
N ALA A 72 10.63 14.94 -6.23
CA ALA A 72 11.80 14.86 -7.09
C ALA A 72 11.52 15.44 -8.50
N PRO A 73 12.47 16.19 -9.10
CA PRO A 73 12.36 16.63 -10.48
C PRO A 73 12.19 15.44 -11.44
N GLY A 74 11.19 15.49 -12.30
CA GLY A 74 10.91 14.43 -13.28
C GLY A 74 10.05 13.27 -12.75
N SER A 75 9.71 13.25 -11.46
CA SER A 75 8.71 12.31 -10.92
C SER A 75 7.30 12.90 -11.01
N SER A 76 6.31 12.06 -11.31
CA SER A 76 4.88 12.40 -11.18
C SER A 76 4.32 12.02 -9.80
N ILE A 77 5.07 11.28 -8.98
CA ILE A 77 4.62 10.82 -7.67
C ILE A 77 4.69 11.98 -6.67
N VAL A 78 3.57 12.28 -6.03
CA VAL A 78 3.44 13.35 -5.02
C VAL A 78 3.46 12.83 -3.59
N GLU A 79 3.00 11.60 -3.36
CA GLU A 79 3.02 10.89 -2.08
C GLU A 79 2.92 9.38 -2.33
N GLU A 80 3.50 8.55 -1.47
CA GLU A 80 3.48 7.09 -1.63
C GLU A 80 3.57 6.34 -0.29
N PHE A 81 3.06 5.11 -0.28
CA PHE A 81 3.04 4.19 0.85
C PHE A 81 3.44 2.80 0.38
N HIS A 82 4.34 2.17 1.13
CA HIS A 82 4.70 0.77 0.95
C HIS A 82 4.24 0.00 2.18
N VAL A 83 3.30 -0.91 1.99
CA VAL A 83 2.76 -1.73 3.08
C VAL A 83 3.07 -3.20 2.84
N PRO A 84 3.53 -3.95 3.86
CA PRO A 84 3.86 -5.37 3.72
C PRO A 84 2.62 -6.28 3.79
N TYR A 85 1.42 -5.70 3.87
CA TYR A 85 0.16 -6.42 3.93
C TYR A 85 -0.45 -6.57 2.54
N ASN A 86 -1.14 -7.67 2.32
CA ASN A 86 -1.83 -7.95 1.06
C ASN A 86 -3.19 -7.26 0.94
N THR A 87 -3.59 -6.47 1.96
CA THR A 87 -4.82 -5.68 1.98
C THR A 87 -4.54 -4.24 2.43
N LEU A 88 -5.27 -3.31 1.83
CA LEU A 88 -5.23 -1.88 2.17
C LEU A 88 -6.63 -1.28 2.01
N THR A 89 -7.03 -0.43 2.95
CA THR A 89 -8.28 0.34 2.85
C THR A 89 -7.95 1.81 2.63
N MET A 90 -8.54 2.42 1.60
CA MET A 90 -8.45 3.86 1.37
C MET A 90 -9.83 4.49 1.56
N ASN A 91 -9.92 5.50 2.42
CA ASN A 91 -11.16 6.23 2.70
C ASN A 91 -11.01 7.69 2.27
N PHE A 92 -11.90 8.16 1.41
CA PHE A 92 -12.03 9.58 1.08
C PHE A 92 -13.27 10.15 1.74
N GLN A 93 -13.11 11.26 2.45
CA GLN A 93 -14.21 12.01 3.03
C GLN A 93 -14.06 13.49 2.71
N SER A 94 -15.18 14.13 2.35
CA SER A 94 -15.28 15.59 2.26
C SER A 94 -16.32 16.12 3.25
N ASP A 95 -16.12 17.33 3.74
CA ASP A 95 -17.07 18.01 4.60
C ASP A 95 -18.21 18.67 3.79
N PHE A 96 -19.03 19.51 4.43
CA PHE A 96 -20.22 20.12 3.83
C PHE A 96 -19.91 21.29 2.88
N SER A 97 -18.67 21.78 2.81
CA SER A 97 -18.29 22.99 2.09
C SER A 97 -16.97 22.85 1.33
N ASN A 98 -16.77 23.72 0.36
CA ASN A 98 -15.47 23.88 -0.30
C ASN A 98 -15.35 25.36 -0.66
N GLU A 99 -14.36 26.05 -0.09
CA GLU A 99 -14.16 27.48 -0.37
C GLU A 99 -13.57 27.75 -1.76
N GLU A 100 -12.77 26.80 -2.27
CA GLU A 100 -12.13 26.86 -3.58
C GLU A 100 -12.55 25.68 -4.48
N ARG A 101 -11.95 25.62 -5.68
CA ARG A 101 -12.04 24.47 -6.56
C ARG A 101 -10.91 23.49 -6.22
N PHE A 102 -11.28 22.32 -5.72
CA PHE A 102 -10.37 21.22 -5.42
C PHE A 102 -10.71 20.02 -6.31
N THR A 103 -9.74 19.59 -7.12
CA THR A 103 -9.93 18.58 -8.18
C THR A 103 -9.78 17.14 -7.69
N GLY A 104 -9.51 16.95 -6.39
CA GLY A 104 -9.47 15.64 -5.77
C GLY A 104 -8.11 14.97 -5.91
N PHE A 105 -8.10 13.67 -6.20
CA PHE A 105 -6.88 12.88 -6.28
C PHE A 105 -6.93 11.82 -7.37
N ALA A 106 -5.73 11.42 -7.80
CA ALA A 106 -5.52 10.24 -8.64
C ALA A 106 -4.40 9.38 -8.05
N ALA A 107 -4.74 8.16 -7.69
CA ALA A 107 -3.85 7.19 -7.06
C ALA A 107 -3.81 5.89 -7.86
N TYR A 108 -2.70 5.18 -7.73
CA TYR A 108 -2.49 3.88 -8.35
C TYR A 108 -1.82 2.97 -7.34
N TYR A 109 -2.07 1.68 -7.47
CA TYR A 109 -1.40 0.68 -6.67
C TYR A 109 -0.84 -0.43 -7.53
N VAL A 110 0.25 -1.04 -7.06
CA VAL A 110 0.83 -2.26 -7.61
C VAL A 110 1.13 -3.25 -6.49
N ALA A 111 0.95 -4.54 -6.79
CA ALA A 111 1.38 -5.62 -5.92
C ALA A 111 2.92 -5.75 -6.03
N VAL A 112 3.58 -5.83 -4.89
CA VAL A 112 5.03 -5.97 -4.78
C VAL A 112 5.33 -7.28 -4.08
N ASP A 113 6.15 -8.12 -4.69
CA ASP A 113 6.63 -9.37 -4.10
C ASP A 113 7.32 -9.08 -2.76
N LEU A 114 7.03 -9.87 -1.72
CA LEU A 114 7.72 -9.77 -0.44
C LEU A 114 8.88 -10.76 -0.45
N ASP A 115 10.08 -10.29 -0.12
CA ASP A 115 11.21 -11.20 0.03
C ASP A 115 11.19 -11.80 1.43
N GLU A 116 10.57 -12.97 1.61
CA GLU A 116 10.45 -13.54 2.96
C GLU A 116 11.80 -13.89 3.61
N CYS A 117 12.86 -13.96 2.80
CA CYS A 117 14.21 -14.24 3.27
C CYS A 117 14.93 -12.99 3.81
N MET A 118 14.45 -11.78 3.48
CA MET A 118 15.12 -10.52 3.83
C MET A 118 14.22 -9.49 4.51
N ASP A 119 12.92 -9.46 4.22
CA ASP A 119 12.01 -8.40 4.66
C ASP A 119 11.45 -8.63 6.07
N PHE A 120 11.56 -9.85 6.62
CA PHE A 120 11.07 -10.20 7.95
C PHE A 120 12.20 -10.46 8.95
N VAL A 121 11.93 -10.16 10.22
CA VAL A 121 12.91 -10.34 11.32
C VAL A 121 13.06 -11.82 11.70
N GLU A 122 12.00 -12.60 11.57
CA GLU A 122 12.06 -14.05 11.85
C GLU A 122 12.49 -14.80 10.60
N GLU A 123 13.66 -15.46 10.68
CA GLU A 123 14.15 -16.30 9.59
C GLU A 123 13.19 -17.47 9.34
N PRO A 124 12.61 -17.59 8.14
CA PRO A 124 11.56 -18.55 7.90
C PRO A 124 12.08 -19.98 7.66
N CYS A 125 13.39 -20.14 7.43
CA CYS A 125 14.06 -21.39 7.09
C CYS A 125 15.23 -21.66 8.04
N SER A 126 15.44 -22.93 8.41
CA SER A 126 16.55 -23.30 9.30
C SER A 126 17.95 -23.19 8.69
N HIS A 127 18.07 -23.21 7.36
CA HIS A 127 19.36 -23.19 6.66
C HIS A 127 19.35 -22.26 5.44
N TYR A 128 18.72 -22.67 4.33
CA TYR A 128 18.70 -21.89 3.10
C TYR A 128 17.28 -21.48 2.75
N CYS A 129 17.06 -20.18 2.61
CA CYS A 129 15.80 -19.59 2.15
C CYS A 129 15.93 -19.21 0.67
N ASN A 130 14.91 -19.55 -0.12
CA ASN A 130 14.84 -19.22 -1.54
C ASN A 130 13.54 -18.45 -1.80
N ASN A 131 13.66 -17.15 -2.08
CA ASN A 131 12.55 -16.30 -2.47
C ASN A 131 12.15 -16.54 -3.94
N TYR A 132 10.86 -16.42 -4.25
CA TYR A 132 10.31 -16.36 -5.59
C TYR A 132 9.07 -15.46 -5.62
N ILE A 133 8.66 -15.03 -6.81
CA ILE A 133 7.50 -14.14 -6.96
C ILE A 133 6.22 -14.79 -6.39
N GLY A 134 5.75 -14.27 -5.25
CA GLY A 134 4.57 -14.71 -4.51
C GLY A 134 4.83 -15.73 -3.40
N GLY A 135 6.09 -15.98 -3.00
CA GLY A 135 6.38 -16.82 -1.85
C GLY A 135 7.85 -17.26 -1.72
N TYR A 136 8.11 -18.18 -0.80
CA TYR A 136 9.45 -18.75 -0.60
C TYR A 136 9.42 -20.26 -0.37
N PHE A 137 10.59 -20.88 -0.44
CA PHE A 137 10.78 -22.26 0.00
C PHE A 137 12.15 -22.48 0.64
N CYS A 138 12.20 -23.42 1.59
CA CYS A 138 13.42 -23.78 2.29
C CYS A 138 14.15 -24.93 1.60
N THR A 139 15.48 -24.91 1.63
CA THR A 139 16.32 -26.01 1.15
C THR A 139 17.41 -26.36 2.16
N CYS A 140 17.94 -27.57 2.07
CA CYS A 140 18.87 -28.13 3.05
C CYS A 140 20.27 -28.37 2.46
N PRO A 141 21.33 -28.32 3.30
CA PRO A 141 22.66 -28.77 2.92
C PRO A 141 22.71 -30.25 2.50
N PRO A 142 23.78 -30.69 1.82
CA PRO A 142 23.99 -32.11 1.54
C PRO A 142 23.87 -32.98 2.80
N GLU A 143 23.28 -34.17 2.67
CA GLU A 143 23.02 -35.14 3.76
C GLU A 143 21.90 -34.77 4.75
N TYR A 144 21.27 -33.60 4.60
CA TYR A 144 20.09 -33.19 5.37
C TYR A 144 18.82 -33.33 4.52
N PHE A 145 17.70 -33.61 5.18
CA PHE A 145 16.37 -33.66 4.57
C PHE A 145 15.49 -32.56 5.16
N LEU A 146 14.66 -31.97 4.31
CA LEU A 146 13.62 -31.04 4.73
C LEU A 146 12.51 -31.83 5.43
N TYR A 147 12.14 -31.42 6.64
CA TYR A 147 11.05 -32.02 7.39
C TYR A 147 9.68 -31.62 6.83
N GLU A 148 8.61 -32.29 7.28
CA GLU A 148 7.24 -32.07 6.80
C GLU A 148 6.69 -30.67 7.13
N ASP A 149 7.37 -29.93 8.01
CA ASP A 149 7.04 -28.53 8.31
C ASP A 149 7.49 -27.55 7.20
N ASN A 150 8.21 -28.04 6.18
CA ASN A 150 8.82 -27.28 5.08
C ASN A 150 9.76 -26.15 5.52
N LYS A 151 10.27 -26.20 6.75
CA LYS A 151 11.12 -25.14 7.34
C LYS A 151 12.43 -25.69 7.92
N THR A 152 12.36 -26.82 8.62
CA THR A 152 13.49 -27.37 9.35
C THR A 152 14.21 -28.45 8.55
N CYS A 153 15.54 -28.41 8.60
CA CYS A 153 16.41 -29.42 8.02
C CYS A 153 16.99 -30.29 9.13
N GLY A 154 16.97 -31.61 8.93
CA GLY A 154 17.60 -32.55 9.84
C GLY A 154 18.18 -33.77 9.13
N GLY A 155 19.14 -34.41 9.79
CA GLY A 155 19.62 -35.74 9.41
C GLY A 155 18.62 -36.82 9.82
N LYS A 156 18.81 -38.04 9.31
CA LYS A 156 18.20 -39.22 9.93
C LYS A 156 18.71 -39.46 11.34
#